data_AF-A0A7X8EB74-F1
#
_entry.id   AF-A0A7X8EB74-F1
#
_cell.length_a   1.000
_cell.length_b   1.000
_cell.length_c   1.000
_cell.angle_alpha   90.00
_cell.angle_beta   90.00
_cell.angle_gamma   90.00
#
_symmetry.space_group_name_H-M   'P 1'
#
loop_
_entity.id
_entity.type
_entity.pdbx_description
1 polymer ?
#
loop_
_entity_poly.entity_id
_entity_poly.type
_entity_poly.pdbx_seq_one_letter_code
_entity_poly.pdbx_strand_id
1 'polypeptide(L)'
;MTPEQIREAYLEWIERYCNNEFETEDLPGGIKLALDKLVEVDPLSFNITSEKLSDMGQTFASDGGIPKFIYNWIDPYKRVRSL
;
A
#
# COMPACT_ATOMS: atom_id res chain seq x y z
N MET A 1 -14.54 -7.92 1.03
CA MET A 1 -14.47 -6.55 1.58
C MET A 1 -14.94 -5.59 0.49
N THR A 2 -15.60 -4.49 0.87
CA THR A 2 -15.89 -3.40 -0.08
C THR A 2 -14.62 -2.58 -0.36
N PRO A 3 -14.54 -1.81 -1.46
CA PRO A 3 -13.39 -0.93 -1.72
C PRO A 3 -13.09 0.04 -0.57
N GLU A 4 -14.14 0.50 0.11
CA GLU A 4 -14.04 1.38 1.29
C GLU A 4 -13.37 0.65 2.47
N GLN A 5 -13.78 -0.58 2.77
CA GLN A 5 -13.15 -1.39 3.82
C GLN A 5 -11.69 -1.73 3.52
N ILE A 6 -11.35 -1.97 2.25
CA ILE A 6 -9.97 -2.22 1.82
C ILE A 6 -9.12 -0.95 2.04
N ARG A 7 -9.67 0.21 1.67
CA ARG A 7 -9.02 1.51 1.88
C ARG A 7 -8.77 1.80 3.35
N GLU A 8 -9.73 1.52 4.22
CA GLU A 8 -9.59 1.67 5.68
C GLU A 8 -8.52 0.73 6.24
N ALA A 9 -8.50 -0.53 5.81
CA ALA A 9 -7.48 -1.50 6.23
C ALA A 9 -6.06 -1.08 5.81
N TYR A 10 -5.91 -0.58 4.57
CA TYR A 10 -4.62 -0.06 4.12
C TYR A 10 -4.23 1.24 4.81
N LEU A 11 -5.18 2.10 5.19
CA LEU A 11 -4.88 3.28 6.00
C LEU A 11 -4.32 2.88 7.36
N GLU A 12 -4.97 1.94 8.07
CA GLU A 12 -4.47 1.41 9.34
C GLU A 12 -3.05 0.84 9.20
N TRP A 13 -2.80 0.11 8.10
CA TRP A 13 -1.48 -0.44 7.81
C TRP A 13 -0.43 0.67 7.61
N ILE A 14 -0.75 1.71 6.84
CA ILE A 14 0.13 2.88 6.62
C ILE A 14 0.40 3.60 7.95
N GLU A 15 -0.62 3.80 8.79
CA GLU A 15 -0.48 4.46 10.09
C GLU A 15 0.50 3.71 11.00
N ARG A 16 0.35 2.38 11.10
CA ARG A 16 1.29 1.53 11.84
C ARG A 16 2.69 1.57 11.25
N TYR A 17 2.81 1.56 9.93
CA TYR A 17 4.11 1.61 9.25
C TYR A 17 4.83 2.95 9.45
N CYS A 18 4.09 4.06 9.36
CA CYS A 18 4.58 5.40 9.59
C CYS A 18 4.73 5.73 11.08
N ASN A 19 4.17 4.91 11.98
CA ASN A 19 4.02 5.22 13.40
C ASN A 19 3.41 6.63 13.58
N ASN A 20 2.41 6.94 12.75
CA ASN A 20 1.76 8.24 12.68
C ASN A 20 0.27 8.04 12.37
N GLU A 21 -0.58 8.83 12.99
CA GLU A 21 -2.02 8.83 12.72
C GLU A 21 -2.33 9.84 11.61
N PHE A 22 -3.21 9.47 10.68
CA PHE A 22 -3.62 10.33 9.58
C PHE A 22 -5.13 10.50 9.56
N GLU A 23 -5.59 11.74 9.55
CA GLU A 23 -7.02 12.05 9.45
C GLU A 23 -7.53 11.73 8.04
N THR A 24 -8.62 10.98 7.94
CA THR A 24 -9.21 10.56 6.66
C THR A 24 -9.61 11.73 5.77
N GLU A 25 -9.96 12.87 6.38
CA GLU A 25 -10.35 14.11 5.71
C GLU A 25 -9.13 14.92 5.23
N ASP A 26 -7.97 14.79 5.88
CA ASP A 26 -6.74 15.55 5.58
C ASP A 26 -5.52 14.66 5.31
N LEU A 27 -5.70 13.62 4.49
CA LEU A 27 -4.58 12.76 4.13
C LEU A 27 -3.55 13.52 3.26
N PRO A 28 -2.25 13.43 3.55
CA PRO A 28 -1.24 14.06 2.73
C PRO A 28 -1.11 13.35 1.38
N GLY A 29 -0.62 14.07 0.36
CA GLY A 29 -0.65 13.63 -1.04
C GLY A 29 0.01 12.27 -1.28
N GLY A 30 1.13 11.98 -0.62
CA GLY A 30 1.81 10.68 -0.76
C GLY A 30 0.99 9.51 -0.20
N ILE A 31 0.26 9.74 0.89
CA ILE A 31 -0.62 8.74 1.52
C ILE A 31 -1.87 8.53 0.66
N LYS A 32 -2.44 9.61 0.10
CA LYS A 32 -3.56 9.52 -0.87
C LYS A 32 -3.20 8.67 -2.09
N LEU A 33 -2.03 8.94 -2.69
CA LEU A 33 -1.54 8.18 -3.85
C LEU A 33 -1.27 6.72 -3.51
N ALA A 34 -0.69 6.46 -2.33
CA ALA A 34 -0.46 5.10 -1.86
C ALA A 34 -1.77 4.32 -1.70
N LEU A 35 -2.75 4.88 -1.00
CA LEU A 35 -4.05 4.22 -0.78
C LEU A 35 -4.79 3.91 -2.08
N ASP A 36 -4.82 4.87 -3.01
CA ASP A 36 -5.48 4.70 -4.30
C ASP A 36 -4.86 3.53 -5.08
N LYS A 37 -3.52 3.48 -5.13
CA LYS A 37 -2.81 2.36 -5.76
C LYS A 37 -2.96 1.05 -5.03
N LEU A 38 -3.01 1.04 -3.70
CA LEU A 38 -3.21 -0.18 -2.94
C LEU A 38 -4.59 -0.79 -3.20
N VAL A 39 -5.64 0.03 -3.22
CA VAL A 39 -7.00 -0.43 -3.54
C VAL A 39 -7.10 -0.90 -5.00
N GLU A 40 -6.39 -0.27 -5.93
CA GLU A 40 -6.33 -0.68 -7.34
C GLU A 40 -5.63 -2.04 -7.52
N VAL A 41 -4.51 -2.28 -6.84
CA VAL A 41 -3.69 -3.50 -7.00
C VAL A 41 -4.14 -4.69 -6.15
N ASP A 42 -4.94 -4.47 -5.09
CA ASP A 42 -5.47 -5.52 -4.22
C ASP A 42 -6.25 -6.62 -4.97
N PRO A 43 -7.28 -6.31 -5.79
CA PRO A 43 -8.00 -7.34 -6.55
C PRO A 43 -7.14 -7.99 -7.64
N LEU A 44 -6.14 -7.26 -8.16
CA LEU A 44 -5.21 -7.77 -9.16
C LEU A 44 -4.20 -8.75 -8.55
N SER A 45 -3.79 -8.53 -7.30
CA SER A 45 -2.83 -9.40 -6.61
C SER A 45 -3.43 -10.78 -6.33
N PHE A 46 -4.73 -10.85 -5.99
CA PHE A 46 -5.41 -12.14 -5.82
C PHE A 46 -5.58 -12.89 -7.14
N ASN A 47 -5.89 -12.19 -8.24
CA ASN A 47 -6.10 -12.86 -9.54
C ASN A 47 -4.79 -13.21 -10.27
N ILE A 48 -3.73 -12.42 -10.09
CA ILE A 48 -2.44 -12.63 -10.77
C ILE A 48 -1.59 -13.70 -10.08
N THR A 49 -1.71 -13.85 -8.75
CA THR A 49 -0.95 -14.89 -8.01
C THR A 49 -1.36 -16.32 -8.40
N SER A 50 -2.56 -16.50 -8.95
CA SER A 50 -3.01 -17.81 -9.47
C SER A 50 -2.61 -18.07 -10.92
N GLU A 51 -2.32 -17.05 -11.74
CA GLU A 51 -2.15 -17.21 -13.20
C GLU A 51 -0.75 -16.84 -13.76
N LYS A 52 0.12 -16.15 -13.02
CA LYS A 52 1.45 -15.70 -13.51
C LYS A 52 2.67 -16.41 -12.89
N LEU A 53 2.66 -17.74 -12.82
CA LEU A 53 3.91 -18.52 -12.71
C LEU A 53 4.53 -18.84 -14.09
N SER A 54 3.82 -18.55 -15.18
CA SER A 54 4.34 -18.67 -16.54
C SER A 54 4.33 -17.31 -17.23
N ASP A 55 5.50 -16.92 -17.73
CA ASP A 55 5.68 -15.95 -18.81
C ASP A 55 5.71 -14.43 -18.47
N MET A 56 6.92 -13.89 -18.60
CA MET A 56 7.28 -12.48 -18.87
C MET A 56 7.25 -11.43 -17.72
N GLY A 57 8.45 -11.06 -17.24
CA GLY A 57 9.15 -9.95 -17.89
C GLY A 57 9.34 -8.63 -17.12
N GLN A 58 8.59 -8.34 -16.07
CA GLN A 58 8.93 -7.26 -15.13
C GLN A 58 8.54 -7.68 -13.71
N THR A 59 9.56 -8.13 -12.99
CA THR A 59 9.50 -8.72 -11.66
C THR A 59 9.11 -7.68 -10.62
N PHE A 60 7.81 -7.34 -10.52
CA PHE A 60 7.21 -6.92 -9.25
C PHE A 60 7.11 -8.10 -8.26
N ALA A 61 7.44 -9.31 -8.73
CA ALA A 61 7.46 -10.57 -7.98
C ALA A 61 8.80 -10.80 -7.26
N SER A 62 8.99 -10.15 -6.12
CA SER A 62 9.82 -10.73 -5.07
C SER A 62 9.15 -10.35 -3.77
N ASP A 63 8.56 -11.36 -3.13
CA ASP A 63 7.62 -11.28 -2.01
C ASP A 63 6.21 -10.82 -2.42
N GLY A 64 5.19 -11.64 -2.21
CA GLY A 64 3.78 -11.32 -2.47
C GLY A 64 3.24 -10.24 -1.50
N GLY A 65 3.81 -9.04 -1.58
CA GLY A 65 3.57 -7.93 -0.68
C GLY A 65 3.40 -6.59 -1.41
N ILE A 66 3.26 -5.52 -0.62
CA ILE A 66 3.08 -4.15 -1.08
C ILE A 66 4.21 -3.75 -2.05
N PRO A 67 3.92 -3.11 -3.21
CA PRO A 67 4.95 -2.69 -4.16
C PRO A 67 5.99 -1.73 -3.55
N LYS A 68 7.27 -1.92 -3.88
CA LYS A 68 8.40 -1.14 -3.32
C LYS A 68 8.26 0.38 -3.44
N PHE A 69 7.63 0.87 -4.51
CA PHE A 69 7.45 2.30 -4.72
C PHE A 69 6.44 2.93 -3.76
N ILE A 70 5.46 2.17 -3.26
CA ILE A 70 4.50 2.65 -2.24
C ILE A 70 5.25 3.05 -0.98
N TYR A 71 6.25 2.26 -0.58
CA TYR A 71 7.09 2.59 0.56
C TYR A 71 7.80 3.93 0.38
N ASN A 72 8.31 4.25 -0.81
CA ASN A 72 8.95 5.55 -1.07
C ASN A 72 7.98 6.73 -0.92
N TRP A 73 6.68 6.53 -1.17
CA TRP A 73 5.68 7.58 -0.99
C TRP A 73 5.33 7.81 0.47
N ILE A 74 5.29 6.76 1.29
CA ILE A 74 4.86 6.84 2.70
C ILE A 74 6.02 7.03 3.69
N ASP A 75 7.25 6.66 3.31
CA ASP A 75 8.48 6.82 4.10
C ASP A 75 8.69 8.23 4.68
N PRO A 76 8.50 9.34 3.93
CA PRO A 76 8.71 10.69 4.48
C PRO A 76 7.72 11.07 5.59
N TYR A 77 6.62 10.32 5.75
CA TYR A 77 5.63 10.55 6.80
C TYR A 77 5.89 9.70 8.05
N LYS A 78 6.98 8.91 8.07
CA LYS A 78 7.39 8.17 9.27
C LYS A 78 7.78 9.13 10.38
N ARG A 79 7.09 9.02 11.53
CA ARG A 79 7.56 9.68 12.76
C ARG A 79 8.67 8.85 13.38
N VAL A 80 9.88 9.41 13.36
CA VAL A 80 10.98 8.89 14.17
C VAL A 80 10.57 8.97 15.64
N ARG A 81 10.59 7.82 16.34
CA ARG A 81 10.52 7.81 17.80
C ARG A 81 11.74 8.58 18.28
N SER A 82 11.55 9.79 18.79
CA SER A 82 12.59 10.46 19.55
C SER A 82 12.80 9.61 20.81
N LEU A 83 14.02 9.06 20.93
CA LEU A 83 14.48 8.26 22.06
C LEU A 83 14.55 9.11 23.33
#